data_AF-A0A3M1QG02-F1
#
_entry.id   AF-A0A3M1QG02-F1
#
_cell.length_a   1.000
_cell.length_b   1.000
_cell.length_c   1.000
_cell.angle_alpha   90.00
_cell.angle_beta   90.00
_cell.angle_gamma   90.00
#
_symmetry.space_group_name_H-M   'P 1'
#
loop_
_entity.id
_entity.type
_entity.pdbx_description
1 polymer ?
#
loop_
_entity_poly.entity_id
_entity_poly.type
_entity_poly.pdbx_seq_one_letter_code
_entity_poly.pdbx_strand_id
1 'polypeptide(L)'
;MAADPLPGGATPEGCRRLARRRREEEPALVASAYRRLGRTGLTVAKIGFGGYRVAAGHEAHRRALVAALAEGCNLLDTAANYGAGASERLFGQVLAEAVARGTVARDEVVVATKGGYLQGQAYAAARARAEAGEARLVEVDKG
;
A
#
# COMPACT_ATOMS: atom_id res chain seq x y z
N MET A 1 -6.11 19.12 1.98
CA MET A 1 -4.93 19.09 2.88
C MET A 1 -4.37 17.68 2.85
N ALA A 2 -3.04 17.51 2.88
CA ALA A 2 -2.47 16.18 3.02
C ALA A 2 -2.87 15.63 4.41
N ALA A 3 -3.49 14.45 4.46
CA ALA A 3 -3.80 13.80 5.72
C ALA A 3 -2.49 13.44 6.43
N ASP A 4 -2.48 13.52 7.77
CA ASP A 4 -1.34 13.08 8.56
C ASP A 4 -1.01 11.61 8.25
N PRO A 5 0.28 11.24 8.22
CA PRO A 5 0.68 9.87 7.97
C PRO A 5 0.10 8.95 9.05
N LEU A 6 -0.58 7.90 8.61
CA LEU A 6 -1.22 6.97 9.53
C LEU A 6 -0.15 6.14 10.26
N PRO A 7 -0.05 6.22 11.61
CA PRO A 7 1.04 5.62 12.34
C PRO A 7 0.99 4.09 12.31
N GLY A 8 2.15 3.46 12.42
CA GLY A 8 2.29 2.00 12.52
C GLY A 8 2.27 1.26 11.19
N GLY A 9 2.22 -0.08 11.29
CA GLY A 9 2.41 -1.00 10.17
C GLY A 9 1.66 -2.30 10.37
N ALA A 10 1.56 -3.11 9.31
CA ALA A 10 1.00 -4.45 9.39
C ALA A 10 1.73 -5.30 10.43
N THR A 11 0.99 -6.07 11.22
CA THR A 11 1.56 -7.01 12.18
C THR A 11 1.10 -8.44 11.87
N PRO A 12 1.89 -9.47 12.27
CA PRO A 12 1.45 -10.85 12.13
C PRO A 12 0.10 -11.13 12.80
N GLU A 13 -0.17 -10.50 13.94
CA GLU A 13 -1.42 -10.66 14.68
C GLU A 13 -2.60 -10.00 13.95
N GLY A 14 -2.47 -8.73 13.55
CA GLY A 14 -3.52 -8.01 12.84
C GLY A 14 -3.89 -8.68 11.51
N CYS A 15 -2.88 -9.04 10.73
CA CYS A 15 -3.08 -9.78 9.49
C CYS A 15 -3.81 -11.12 9.69
N ARG A 16 -3.48 -11.88 10.75
CA ARG A 16 -4.20 -13.14 11.07
C ARG A 16 -5.63 -12.88 11.55
N ARG A 17 -5.85 -11.81 12.32
CA ARG A 17 -7.17 -11.41 12.81
C ARG A 17 -8.12 -11.09 11.65
N LEU A 18 -7.67 -10.31 10.65
CA LEU A 18 -8.43 -10.06 9.43
C LEU A 18 -8.73 -11.37 8.68
N ALA A 19 -7.71 -12.20 8.44
CA ALA A 19 -7.89 -13.45 7.70
C ALA A 19 -8.86 -14.42 8.38
N ARG A 20 -8.91 -14.43 9.73
CA ARG A 20 -9.87 -15.21 10.50
C ARG A 20 -11.27 -14.62 10.37
N ARG A 21 -11.43 -13.32 10.62
CA ARG A 21 -12.70 -12.59 10.51
C ARG A 21 -13.36 -12.81 9.14
N ARG A 22 -12.59 -12.68 8.05
CA ARG A 22 -13.12 -12.87 6.69
C ARG A 22 -13.56 -14.31 6.39
N ARG A 23 -12.98 -15.32 7.03
CA ARG A 23 -13.43 -16.72 6.90
C ARG A 23 -14.70 -17.01 7.70
N GLU A 24 -14.86 -16.33 8.84
CA GLU A 24 -16.07 -16.41 9.66
C GLU A 24 -17.24 -15.71 8.96
N GLU A 25 -17.00 -14.54 8.36
CA GLU A 25 -17.99 -13.75 7.62
C GLU A 25 -18.38 -14.39 6.28
N GLU A 26 -17.44 -15.04 5.58
CA GLU A 26 -17.66 -15.63 4.26
C GLU A 26 -17.30 -17.14 4.27
N PRO A 27 -18.20 -18.04 4.71
CA PRO A 27 -17.91 -19.47 4.80
C PRO A 27 -17.59 -20.13 3.44
N ALA A 28 -18.06 -19.54 2.33
CA ALA A 28 -17.75 -19.98 0.98
C ALA A 28 -16.31 -19.63 0.53
N LEU A 29 -15.61 -18.77 1.28
CA LEU A 29 -14.26 -18.38 0.97
C LEU A 29 -13.34 -19.59 1.00
N VAL A 30 -12.70 -19.87 -0.13
CA VAL A 30 -11.79 -21.02 -0.25
C VAL A 30 -10.76 -21.03 0.87
N ALA A 31 -10.51 -22.21 1.45
CA ALA A 31 -9.63 -22.36 2.61
C ALA A 31 -8.22 -21.79 2.40
N SER A 32 -7.80 -21.55 1.16
CA SER A 32 -6.50 -21.02 0.79
C SER A 32 -6.50 -19.53 0.42
N ALA A 33 -7.61 -18.80 0.58
CA ALA A 33 -7.74 -17.39 0.16
C ALA A 33 -6.71 -16.44 0.79
N TYR A 34 -6.23 -16.78 1.99
CA TYR A 34 -5.14 -16.09 2.68
C TYR A 34 -3.94 -17.01 2.86
N ARG A 35 -2.72 -16.47 2.73
CA ARG A 35 -1.45 -17.20 2.90
C ARG A 35 -0.39 -16.34 3.58
N ARG A 36 0.63 -17.00 4.15
CA ARG A 36 1.79 -16.30 4.71
C ARG A 36 2.61 -15.63 3.60
N LEU A 37 3.00 -14.38 3.82
CA LEU A 37 3.87 -13.62 2.91
C LEU A 37 5.34 -13.95 3.17
N GLY A 38 5.87 -14.94 2.44
CA GLY A 38 7.26 -15.38 2.57
C GLY A 38 7.63 -15.72 4.02
N ARG A 39 8.76 -15.17 4.50
CA ARG A 39 9.25 -15.37 5.87
C ARG A 39 8.77 -14.33 6.88
N THR A 40 8.00 -13.33 6.46
CA THR A 40 7.64 -12.16 7.28
C THR A 40 6.74 -12.48 8.48
N GLY A 41 6.00 -13.59 8.43
CA GLY A 41 4.98 -13.90 9.45
C GLY A 41 3.64 -13.20 9.22
N LEU A 42 3.57 -12.28 8.26
CA LEU A 42 2.34 -11.61 7.84
C LEU A 42 1.46 -12.58 7.04
N THR A 43 0.15 -12.50 7.23
CA THR A 43 -0.85 -13.26 6.47
C THR A 43 -1.57 -12.30 5.52
N VAL A 44 -1.54 -12.59 4.23
CA VAL A 44 -2.15 -11.73 3.21
C VAL A 44 -3.14 -12.49 2.35
N ALA A 45 -4.11 -11.79 1.80
CA ALA A 45 -4.94 -12.29 0.71
C ALA A 45 -4.03 -12.75 -0.44
N LYS A 46 -4.42 -13.85 -1.11
CA LYS A 46 -3.73 -14.35 -2.31
C LYS A 46 -3.75 -13.33 -3.46
N ILE A 47 -4.73 -12.44 -3.45
CA ILE A 47 -4.91 -11.37 -4.42
C ILE A 47 -4.62 -10.05 -3.69
N GLY A 48 -3.65 -9.29 -4.22
CA GLY A 48 -3.35 -7.93 -3.81
C GLY A 48 -3.94 -6.90 -4.77
N PHE A 49 -3.97 -5.64 -4.37
CA PHE A 49 -4.37 -4.53 -5.21
C PHE A 49 -3.15 -3.79 -5.76
N GLY A 50 -3.00 -3.76 -7.09
CA GLY A 50 -1.87 -3.14 -7.78
C GLY A 50 -2.12 -1.67 -8.13
N GLY A 51 -1.17 -0.80 -7.78
CA GLY A 51 -1.29 0.65 -7.93
C GLY A 51 -0.75 1.24 -9.22
N TYR A 52 -0.22 0.44 -10.15
CA TYR A 52 0.31 0.94 -11.42
C TYR A 52 -0.82 1.53 -12.27
N ARG A 53 -0.68 2.79 -12.69
CA ARG A 53 -1.71 3.62 -13.38
C ARG A 53 -2.96 3.91 -12.55
N VAL A 54 -2.94 3.59 -11.27
CA VAL A 54 -3.95 3.99 -10.28
C VAL A 54 -3.45 5.28 -9.62
N ALA A 55 -4.30 6.31 -9.55
CA ALA A 55 -3.91 7.64 -9.14
C ALA A 55 -5.05 8.40 -8.46
N ALA A 56 -4.69 9.27 -7.50
CA ALA A 56 -5.60 10.22 -6.88
C ALA A 56 -6.26 11.15 -7.92
N GLY A 57 -7.49 11.61 -7.65
CA GLY A 57 -8.28 12.43 -8.57
C GLY A 57 -9.14 11.64 -9.56
N HIS A 58 -9.03 10.31 -9.60
CA HIS A 58 -9.89 9.44 -10.40
C HIS A 58 -10.85 8.65 -9.51
N GLU A 59 -12.15 8.97 -9.54
CA GLU A 59 -13.13 8.33 -8.65
C GLU A 59 -13.25 6.82 -8.88
N ALA A 60 -13.10 6.35 -10.12
CA ALA A 60 -13.07 4.91 -10.41
C ALA A 60 -11.94 4.18 -9.68
N HIS A 61 -10.75 4.78 -9.61
CA HIS A 61 -9.60 4.23 -8.89
C HIS A 61 -9.85 4.18 -7.39
N ARG A 62 -10.42 5.26 -6.84
CA ARG A 62 -10.78 5.34 -5.42
C ARG A 62 -11.80 4.26 -5.05
N ARG A 63 -12.90 4.15 -5.82
CA ARG A 63 -13.94 3.13 -5.59
C ARG A 63 -13.39 1.72 -5.67
N ALA A 64 -12.51 1.44 -6.63
CA ALA A 64 -11.90 0.12 -6.76
C ALA A 64 -11.05 -0.26 -5.53
N LEU A 65 -10.24 0.68 -5.01
CA LEU A 65 -9.42 0.43 -3.82
C LEU A 65 -10.28 0.30 -2.55
N VAL A 66 -11.31 1.13 -2.39
CA VAL A 66 -12.27 1.03 -1.28
C VAL A 66 -12.95 -0.34 -1.29
N ALA A 67 -13.45 -0.78 -2.45
CA ALA A 67 -14.07 -2.08 -2.60
C ALA A 67 -13.09 -3.21 -2.28
N ALA A 68 -11.85 -3.15 -2.78
CA ALA A 68 -10.84 -4.17 -2.49
C ALA A 68 -10.58 -4.32 -0.98
N LEU A 69 -10.43 -3.22 -0.25
CA LEU A 69 -10.24 -3.26 1.21
C LEU A 69 -11.47 -3.83 1.93
N ALA A 70 -12.68 -3.43 1.53
CA ALA A 70 -13.92 -3.93 2.10
C ALA A 70 -14.09 -5.45 1.90
N GLU A 71 -13.62 -5.97 0.77
CA GLU A 71 -13.66 -7.41 0.48
C GLU A 71 -12.55 -8.23 1.17
N GLY A 72 -11.65 -7.56 1.92
CA GLY A 72 -10.57 -8.20 2.68
C GLY A 72 -9.23 -8.28 1.95
N CYS A 73 -9.07 -7.59 0.82
CA CYS A 73 -7.75 -7.43 0.21
C CYS A 73 -6.86 -6.60 1.13
N ASN A 74 -5.79 -7.19 1.65
CA ASN A 74 -4.89 -6.54 2.61
C ASN A 74 -3.44 -6.46 2.17
N LEU A 75 -3.18 -6.68 0.88
CA LEU A 75 -1.88 -6.46 0.27
C LEU A 75 -2.03 -5.37 -0.80
N LEU A 76 -1.50 -4.20 -0.50
CA LEU A 76 -1.55 -3.03 -1.36
C LEU A 76 -0.15 -2.80 -1.97
N ASP A 77 -0.06 -2.86 -3.28
CA ASP A 77 1.19 -2.63 -4.02
C ASP A 77 1.17 -1.25 -4.68
N THR A 78 2.16 -0.41 -4.37
CA THR A 78 2.30 0.93 -4.93
C THR A 78 3.78 1.28 -5.13
N ALA A 79 4.08 2.50 -5.57
CA ALA A 79 5.44 2.99 -5.72
C ALA A 79 5.47 4.53 -5.83
N ALA A 80 6.56 5.13 -5.37
CA ALA A 80 6.79 6.57 -5.50
C ALA A 80 6.78 7.06 -6.95
N ASN A 81 7.20 6.23 -7.91
CA ASN A 81 7.18 6.58 -9.33
C ASN A 81 5.81 6.39 -10.01
N TYR A 82 4.83 5.75 -9.36
CA TYR A 82 3.50 5.55 -9.95
C TYR A 82 2.71 6.87 -9.97
N GLY A 83 2.63 7.48 -11.15
CA GLY A 83 1.96 8.77 -11.37
C GLY A 83 2.59 9.90 -10.55
N ALA A 84 3.92 9.92 -10.41
CA ALA A 84 4.65 10.88 -9.56
C ALA A 84 4.06 10.96 -8.13
N GLY A 85 3.95 9.80 -7.48
CA GLY A 85 3.39 9.63 -6.13
C GLY A 85 1.87 9.73 -6.05
N ALA A 86 1.13 9.92 -7.15
CA ALA A 86 -0.33 10.00 -7.12
C ALA A 86 -0.98 8.70 -6.65
N SER A 87 -0.35 7.56 -6.92
CA SER A 87 -0.79 6.25 -6.41
C SER A 87 -0.66 6.17 -4.88
N GLU A 88 0.51 6.51 -4.33
CA GLU A 88 0.74 6.52 -2.87
C GLU A 88 -0.19 7.47 -2.14
N ARG A 89 -0.46 8.66 -2.72
CA ARG A 89 -1.42 9.62 -2.16
C ARG A 89 -2.83 9.03 -2.07
N LEU A 90 -3.31 8.38 -3.15
CA LEU A 90 -4.62 7.74 -3.14
C LEU A 90 -4.68 6.60 -2.10
N PHE A 91 -3.64 5.77 -2.05
CA PHE A 91 -3.59 4.65 -1.11
C PHE A 91 -3.59 5.13 0.34
N GLY A 92 -2.82 6.18 0.65
CA GLY A 92 -2.81 6.81 1.97
C GLY A 92 -4.18 7.38 2.36
N GLN A 93 -4.83 8.11 1.45
CA GLN A 93 -6.18 8.67 1.67
C GLN A 93 -7.21 7.57 1.95
N VAL A 94 -7.30 6.58 1.05
CA VAL A 94 -8.29 5.51 1.16
C VAL A 94 -8.04 4.62 2.38
N LEU A 95 -6.77 4.30 2.68
CA LEU A 95 -6.45 3.51 3.87
C LEU A 95 -6.78 4.26 5.15
N ALA A 96 -6.51 5.57 5.22
CA ALA A 96 -6.87 6.37 6.38
C ALA A 96 -8.38 6.46 6.59
N GLU A 97 -9.14 6.67 5.51
CA GLU A 97 -10.61 6.63 5.55
C GLU A 97 -11.12 5.25 6.01
N ALA A 98 -10.54 4.17 5.49
CA ALA A 98 -10.96 2.81 5.84
C ALA A 98 -10.66 2.46 7.31
N VAL A 99 -9.53 2.94 7.85
CA VAL A 99 -9.19 2.80 9.27
C VAL A 99 -10.12 3.64 10.13
N ALA A 100 -10.37 4.90 9.77
CA ALA A 100 -11.29 5.78 10.50
C ALA A 100 -12.72 5.23 10.54
N ARG A 101 -13.16 4.52 9.49
CA ARG A 101 -14.47 3.87 9.40
C ARG A 101 -14.52 2.49 10.07
N GLY A 102 -13.38 1.95 10.52
CA GLY A 102 -13.30 0.60 11.08
C GLY A 102 -13.46 -0.53 10.06
N THR A 103 -13.37 -0.26 8.75
CA THR A 103 -13.41 -1.29 7.70
C THR A 103 -12.24 -2.26 7.84
N VAL A 104 -11.06 -1.73 8.16
CA VAL A 104 -9.84 -2.47 8.47
C VAL A 104 -9.11 -1.75 9.60
N ALA A 105 -8.30 -2.46 10.38
CA ALA A 105 -7.32 -1.80 11.26
C ALA A 105 -5.96 -1.66 10.55
N ARG A 106 -5.17 -0.66 10.96
CA ARG A 106 -3.88 -0.37 10.30
C ARG A 106 -2.92 -1.56 10.32
N ASP A 107 -2.92 -2.31 11.42
CA ASP A 107 -2.09 -3.51 11.61
C ASP A 107 -2.54 -4.71 10.78
N GLU A 108 -3.67 -4.62 10.06
CA GLU A 108 -4.20 -5.67 9.19
C GLU A 108 -3.70 -5.55 7.74
N VAL A 109 -3.28 -4.35 7.31
CA VAL A 109 -3.01 -4.03 5.89
C VAL A 109 -1.52 -3.86 5.60
N VAL A 110 -1.00 -4.68 4.71
CA VAL A 110 0.36 -4.61 4.19
C VAL A 110 0.42 -3.63 3.02
N VAL A 111 1.32 -2.65 3.11
CA VAL A 111 1.62 -1.74 1.99
C VAL A 111 3.04 -2.04 1.52
N ALA A 112 3.16 -2.46 0.27
CA ALA A 112 4.43 -2.65 -0.42
C ALA A 112 4.69 -1.46 -1.33
N THR A 113 5.71 -0.66 -1.00
CA THR A 113 6.22 0.40 -1.88
C THR A 113 7.66 0.09 -2.33
N LYS A 114 8.14 0.81 -3.34
CA LYS A 114 9.36 0.51 -4.08
C LYS A 114 10.31 1.69 -4.02
N GLY A 115 11.51 1.46 -3.52
CA GLY A 115 12.60 2.43 -3.52
C GLY A 115 13.45 2.35 -4.80
N GLY A 116 14.19 3.41 -5.10
CA GLY A 116 15.31 3.38 -6.05
C GLY A 116 15.01 3.85 -7.48
N TYR A 117 13.76 4.12 -7.86
CA TYR A 117 13.44 4.72 -9.16
C TYR A 117 12.80 6.10 -8.98
N LEU A 118 13.63 7.13 -9.05
CA LEU A 118 13.23 8.52 -8.86
C LEU A 118 13.03 9.20 -10.22
N GLN A 119 11.93 9.93 -10.38
CA GLN A 119 11.61 10.67 -11.59
C GLN A 119 10.97 12.02 -11.24
N GLY A 120 11.03 12.98 -12.15
CA GLY A 120 10.37 14.28 -12.02
C GLY A 120 10.75 15.01 -10.72
N GLN A 121 9.73 15.46 -9.98
CA GLN A 121 9.93 16.21 -8.73
C GLN A 121 10.69 15.42 -7.65
N ALA A 122 10.49 14.10 -7.57
CA ALA A 122 11.21 13.27 -6.61
C ALA A 122 12.70 13.18 -6.94
N TYR A 123 13.06 13.15 -8.22
CA TYR A 123 14.45 13.22 -8.66
C TYR A 123 15.07 14.60 -8.36
N ALA A 124 14.35 15.70 -8.67
CA ALA A 124 14.81 17.05 -8.38
C ALA A 124 15.05 17.28 -6.87
N ALA A 125 14.15 16.80 -6.01
CA ALA A 125 14.32 16.88 -4.57
C ALA A 125 15.52 16.05 -4.08
N ALA A 126 15.71 14.84 -4.61
CA ALA A 126 16.85 14.02 -4.25
C ALA A 126 18.18 14.61 -4.73
N ARG A 127 18.19 15.30 -5.89
CA ARG A 127 19.34 16.06 -6.41
C ARG A 127 19.72 17.21 -5.48
N ALA A 128 18.75 18.03 -5.08
CA ALA A 128 18.99 19.13 -4.14
C ALA A 128 19.57 18.62 -2.81
N ARG A 129 19.06 17.50 -2.29
CA ARG A 129 19.60 16.86 -1.07
C ARG A 129 21.02 16.34 -1.27
N ALA A 130 21.35 15.83 -2.45
CA ALA A 130 22.70 15.39 -2.76
C ALA A 130 23.67 16.57 -2.86
N GLU A 131 23.24 17.67 -3.50
CA GLU A 131 24.01 18.93 -3.58
C GLU A 131 24.23 19.56 -2.20
N ALA A 132 23.28 19.40 -1.28
CA ALA A 132 23.42 19.81 0.13
C ALA A 132 24.25 18.84 1.00
N GLY A 133 24.72 17.70 0.45
CA GLY A 133 25.48 16.70 1.21
C GLY A 133 24.64 15.82 2.15
N GLU A 134 23.31 15.86 2.04
CA GLU A 134 22.37 15.09 2.88
C GLU A 134 22.03 13.71 2.29
N ALA A 135 22.41 13.48 1.04
CA ALA A 135 22.15 12.23 0.33
C ALA A 135 23.25 11.93 -0.70
N ARG A 136 23.35 10.68 -1.14
CA ARG A 136 24.17 10.28 -2.29
C ARG A 136 23.25 9.73 -3.37
N LEU A 137 23.35 10.28 -4.57
CA LEU A 137 22.68 9.73 -5.75
C LEU A 137 23.61 8.77 -6.49
N VAL A 138 23.05 7.66 -6.94
CA VAL A 138 23.71 6.68 -7.79
C VAL A 138 22.84 6.55 -9.04
N GLU A 139 23.41 6.92 -10.18
CA GLU A 139 22.78 6.68 -11.47
C GLU A 139 23.13 5.26 -11.91
N VAL A 140 22.10 4.47 -12.21
CA VAL A 140 22.23 3.09 -12.65
C VAL A 140 21.70 3.03 -14.06
N ASP A 141 22.59 2.76 -15.02
CA ASP A 141 22.20 2.40 -16.37
C ASP A 141 21.50 1.04 -16.35
N LYS A 142 20.33 0.96 -16.98
CA LYS A 142 19.55 -0.29 -17.04
C LYS A 142 19.88 -1.13 -18.28
N GLY A 143 20.81 -0.69 -19.12
CA GLY A 143 21.18 -1.33 -20.38
C GLY A 143 20.22 -0.96 -21.50
#